data_AF-A0A2G4T8F3-F1
#
_entry.id   AF-A0A2G4T8F3-F1
#
_cell.length_a   1.000
_cell.length_b   1.000
_cell.length_c   1.000
_cell.angle_alpha   90.00
_cell.angle_beta   90.00
_cell.angle_gamma   90.00
#
_symmetry.space_group_name_H-M   'P 1'
#
loop_
_entity.id
_entity.type
_entity.pdbx_description
1 polymer ?
#
loop_
_entity_poly.entity_id
_entity_poly.type
_entity_poly.pdbx_seq_one_letter_code
_entity_poly.pdbx_strand_id
1 'polypeptide(L)'
;LEPSDSQLMTTVEYDMDEQDEVWLRMLNNERKKESLGEISADLFESIMDRLEKMWFDLVYLSKNNRSQADHDPRCAICSNEQYESNNVIVSCEGCNLAVHQDCYGIPYVPNGQWLCRKCMVSPEKPVSCLFCPIEGGAFKQTTTNQWGHLLCAMWIPEVCLGNSVYMEPIDGIGNIPKSRWKLTCYICRQRQGACIQCDNKHCFTAFHVTCARWARLYMKTK
;
A
#
# COMPACT_ATOMS: atom_id res chain seq x y z
N LEU A 1 -31.11 17.74 -20.51
CA LEU A 1 -31.31 16.64 -19.54
C LEU A 1 -29.99 15.89 -19.52
N GLU A 2 -29.22 16.01 -18.45
CA GLU A 2 -27.98 15.22 -18.33
C GLU A 2 -28.37 13.75 -18.11
N PRO A 3 -27.66 12.78 -18.73
CA PRO A 3 -27.95 11.37 -18.57
C PRO A 3 -27.71 10.95 -17.12
N SER A 4 -28.54 10.04 -16.61
CA SER A 4 -28.30 9.42 -15.29
C SER A 4 -27.07 8.52 -15.29
N ASP A 5 -26.44 8.31 -14.13
CA ASP A 5 -25.25 7.44 -14.00
C ASP A 5 -25.45 6.02 -14.55
N SER A 6 -26.67 5.47 -14.46
CA SER A 6 -26.96 4.16 -15.04
C SER A 6 -27.01 4.18 -16.58
N GLN A 7 -27.34 5.31 -17.18
CA GLN A 7 -27.35 5.49 -18.64
C GLN A 7 -25.93 5.68 -19.17
N LEU A 8 -25.05 6.36 -18.42
CA LEU A 8 -23.63 6.49 -18.73
C LEU A 8 -22.91 5.14 -18.66
N MET A 9 -23.23 4.29 -17.69
CA MET A 9 -22.66 2.94 -17.60
C MET A 9 -23.01 2.01 -18.76
N THR A 10 -24.08 2.30 -19.50
CA THR A 10 -24.57 1.43 -20.59
C THR A 10 -24.14 1.91 -21.98
N THR A 11 -23.64 3.15 -22.08
CA THR A 11 -23.24 3.77 -23.36
C THR A 11 -21.75 3.53 -23.59
N VAL A 12 -21.34 3.00 -24.74
CA VAL A 12 -19.90 2.85 -25.06
C VAL A 12 -19.31 4.22 -25.39
N GLU A 13 -18.29 4.64 -24.64
CA GLU A 13 -17.62 5.94 -24.77
C GLU A 13 -16.21 5.83 -25.36
N TYR A 14 -15.60 4.64 -25.29
CA TYR A 14 -14.29 4.38 -25.88
C TYR A 14 -14.36 4.44 -27.41
N ASP A 15 -13.57 5.33 -28.00
CA ASP A 15 -13.41 5.48 -29.45
C ASP A 15 -12.00 5.03 -29.83
N MET A 16 -11.89 4.04 -30.72
CA MET A 16 -10.60 3.50 -31.13
C MET A 16 -9.78 4.55 -31.88
N ASP A 17 -8.51 4.69 -31.51
CA ASP A 17 -7.58 5.52 -32.27
C ASP A 17 -6.85 4.73 -33.37
N GLU A 18 -6.01 5.42 -34.16
CA GLU A 18 -5.24 4.80 -35.24
C GLU A 18 -4.31 3.67 -34.73
N GLN A 19 -3.79 3.80 -33.51
CA GLN A 19 -2.92 2.80 -32.91
C GLN A 19 -3.71 1.54 -32.53
N ASP A 20 -4.89 1.70 -31.96
CA ASP A 20 -5.80 0.61 -31.63
C ASP A 20 -6.25 -0.16 -32.87
N GLU A 21 -6.55 0.54 -33.97
CA GLU A 21 -6.90 -0.10 -35.23
C GLU A 21 -5.79 -0.99 -35.76
N VAL A 22 -4.55 -0.49 -35.77
CA VAL A 22 -3.39 -1.25 -36.24
C VAL A 22 -3.17 -2.47 -35.35
N TRP A 23 -3.29 -2.30 -34.03
CA TRP A 23 -3.15 -3.39 -33.08
C TRP A 23 -4.24 -4.47 -33.27
N LEU A 24 -5.50 -4.07 -33.41
CA LEU A 24 -6.62 -4.99 -33.62
C LEU A 24 -6.46 -5.79 -34.92
N ARG A 25 -5.97 -5.16 -36.00
CA ARG A 25 -5.64 -5.85 -37.25
C ARG A 25 -4.54 -6.89 -37.07
N MET A 26 -3.47 -6.56 -36.35
CA MET A 26 -2.39 -7.49 -36.06
C MET A 26 -2.87 -8.68 -35.24
N LEU A 27 -3.64 -8.43 -34.19
CA LEU A 27 -4.22 -9.46 -33.32
C LEU A 27 -5.15 -10.40 -34.11
N ASN A 28 -6.05 -9.86 -34.93
CA ASN A 28 -6.95 -10.68 -35.74
C ASN A 28 -6.21 -11.54 -36.77
N ASN A 29 -5.10 -11.06 -37.33
CA ASN A 29 -4.24 -11.87 -38.21
C ASN A 29 -3.61 -13.06 -37.46
N GLU A 30 -3.23 -12.89 -36.20
CA GLU A 30 -2.72 -13.99 -35.38
C GLU A 30 -3.83 -14.98 -35.00
N ARG A 31 -4.97 -14.47 -34.53
CA ARG A 31 -6.15 -15.28 -34.20
C ARG A 31 -6.58 -16.16 -35.39
N LYS A 32 -6.51 -15.62 -36.60
CA LYS A 32 -6.81 -16.36 -37.84
C LYS A 32 -5.83 -17.51 -38.09
N LYS A 33 -4.54 -17.35 -37.76
CA LYS A 33 -3.55 -18.45 -37.85
C LYS A 33 -3.88 -19.58 -36.86
N GLU A 34 -4.46 -19.23 -35.71
CA GLU A 34 -4.91 -20.17 -34.69
C GLU A 34 -6.34 -20.69 -34.94
N SER A 35 -6.95 -20.38 -36.09
CA SER A 35 -8.34 -20.72 -36.42
C SER A 35 -9.38 -20.19 -35.42
N LEU A 36 -9.06 -19.08 -34.74
CA LEU A 36 -9.97 -18.34 -33.88
C LEU A 36 -10.72 -17.27 -34.69
N GLY A 37 -11.92 -16.91 -34.24
CA GLY A 37 -12.74 -15.86 -34.86
C GLY A 37 -12.13 -14.46 -34.70
N GLU A 38 -12.46 -13.57 -35.65
CA GLU A 38 -12.06 -12.16 -35.63
C GLU A 38 -12.85 -11.37 -34.58
N ILE A 39 -12.19 -10.37 -33.99
CA ILE A 39 -12.78 -9.40 -33.06
C ILE A 39 -13.14 -8.16 -33.87
N SER A 40 -14.41 -7.74 -33.83
CA SER A 40 -14.87 -6.50 -34.47
C SER A 40 -14.45 -5.26 -33.66
N ALA A 41 -14.41 -4.10 -34.32
CA ALA A 41 -14.15 -2.81 -33.67
C ALA A 41 -15.16 -2.55 -32.55
N ASP A 42 -16.46 -2.69 -32.82
CA ASP A 42 -17.54 -2.51 -31.83
C ASP A 42 -17.35 -3.37 -30.57
N LEU A 43 -16.87 -4.61 -30.74
CA LEU A 43 -16.63 -5.51 -29.62
C LEU A 43 -15.38 -5.09 -28.83
N PHE A 44 -14.34 -4.64 -29.52
CA PHE A 44 -13.13 -4.12 -28.89
C PHE A 44 -13.44 -2.85 -28.08
N GLU A 45 -14.13 -1.89 -28.68
CA GLU A 45 -14.60 -0.66 -28.01
C GLU A 45 -15.42 -0.98 -26.77
N SER A 46 -16.41 -1.90 -26.90
CA SER A 46 -17.24 -2.32 -25.78
C SER A 46 -16.43 -2.96 -24.64
N ILE A 47 -15.38 -3.71 -24.96
CA ILE A 47 -14.51 -4.33 -23.95
C ILE A 47 -13.64 -3.28 -23.27
N MET A 48 -13.01 -2.40 -24.06
CA MET A 48 -12.11 -1.35 -23.55
C MET A 48 -12.89 -0.37 -22.67
N ASP A 49 -14.03 0.13 -23.14
CA ASP A 49 -14.94 0.98 -22.39
C ASP A 49 -15.31 0.35 -21.03
N ARG A 50 -15.66 -0.93 -21.03
CA ARG A 50 -15.99 -1.65 -19.80
C ARG A 50 -14.80 -1.80 -18.87
N LEU A 51 -13.60 -2.08 -19.39
CA LEU A 51 -12.38 -2.18 -18.60
C LEU A 51 -12.03 -0.83 -17.97
N GLU A 52 -12.14 0.26 -18.73
CA GLU A 52 -11.91 1.62 -18.26
C GLU A 52 -12.92 2.02 -17.19
N LYS A 53 -14.21 1.75 -17.38
CA LYS A 53 -15.25 1.99 -16.37
C LYS A 53 -15.04 1.17 -15.11
N MET A 54 -14.69 -0.12 -15.23
CA MET A 54 -14.37 -0.94 -14.07
C MET A 54 -13.11 -0.47 -13.34
N TRP A 55 -12.10 -0.03 -14.08
CA TRP A 55 -10.89 0.58 -13.50
C TRP A 55 -11.21 1.91 -12.82
N PHE A 56 -12.00 2.75 -13.47
CA PHE A 56 -12.48 4.01 -12.91
C PHE A 56 -13.25 3.74 -11.63
N ASP A 57 -14.20 2.81 -11.60
CA ASP A 57 -14.92 2.41 -10.39
C ASP A 57 -13.97 1.87 -9.33
N LEU A 58 -13.00 1.03 -9.67
CA LEU A 58 -12.04 0.49 -8.70
C LEU A 58 -11.17 1.59 -8.08
N VAL A 59 -10.68 2.54 -8.88
CA VAL A 59 -9.82 3.65 -8.42
C VAL A 59 -10.65 4.74 -7.75
N TYR A 60 -11.79 5.09 -8.32
CA TYR A 60 -12.70 6.11 -7.83
C TYR A 60 -13.40 5.62 -6.58
N LEU A 61 -13.98 4.41 -6.51
CA LEU A 61 -14.47 3.84 -5.24
C LEU A 61 -13.33 3.57 -4.26
N SER A 62 -12.10 3.28 -4.68
CA SER A 62 -10.95 3.28 -3.75
C SER A 62 -10.70 4.67 -3.14
N LYS A 63 -10.91 5.73 -3.93
CA LYS A 63 -10.87 7.12 -3.47
C LYS A 63 -12.15 7.54 -2.71
N ASN A 64 -13.34 7.03 -3.06
CA ASN A 64 -14.66 7.47 -2.60
C ASN A 64 -15.30 6.59 -1.52
N ASN A 65 -14.96 5.30 -1.41
CA ASN A 65 -15.21 4.52 -0.18
C ASN A 65 -14.37 5.04 1.00
N ARG A 66 -13.46 5.99 0.77
CA ARG A 66 -12.84 6.79 1.82
C ARG A 66 -13.50 8.15 2.04
N SER A 67 -14.37 8.60 1.12
CA SER A 67 -15.17 9.83 1.24
C SER A 67 -16.53 9.59 1.91
N GLN A 68 -17.04 8.35 1.91
CA GLN A 68 -18.35 7.99 2.49
C GLN A 68 -18.29 6.90 3.57
N ALA A 69 -17.09 6.58 4.08
CA ALA A 69 -16.97 6.06 5.44
C ALA A 69 -16.64 7.26 6.32
N ASP A 70 -17.65 7.76 7.04
CA ASP A 70 -17.54 8.68 8.18
C ASP A 70 -16.82 7.98 9.35
N HIS A 71 -15.66 7.40 9.06
CA HIS A 71 -14.78 6.75 10.00
C HIS A 71 -13.48 7.52 9.96
N ASP A 72 -13.29 8.24 11.05
CA ASP A 72 -12.09 8.99 11.38
C ASP A 72 -10.81 8.22 10.97
N PRO A 73 -9.93 8.78 10.11
CA PRO A 73 -8.81 8.02 9.55
C PRO A 73 -7.90 7.51 10.67
N ARG A 74 -7.84 6.20 10.89
CA ARG A 74 -6.93 5.60 11.88
C ARG A 74 -5.48 5.75 11.43
N CYS A 75 -4.62 6.13 12.38
CA CYS A 75 -3.19 6.16 12.12
C CYS A 75 -2.65 4.76 11.78
N ALA A 76 -2.01 4.65 10.62
CA ALA A 76 -1.42 3.42 10.11
C ALA A 76 -0.22 2.91 10.92
N ILE A 77 0.15 3.54 12.05
CA ILE A 77 1.24 3.14 12.95
C ILE A 77 0.71 2.73 14.32
N CYS A 78 -0.07 3.57 15.00
CA CYS A 78 -0.58 3.24 16.33
C CYS A 78 -1.99 2.59 16.31
N SER A 79 -2.74 2.71 15.22
CA SER A 79 -4.15 2.30 15.08
C SER A 79 -5.16 3.11 15.89
N ASN A 80 -4.74 4.20 16.53
CA ASN A 80 -5.61 5.07 17.30
C ASN A 80 -6.26 6.14 16.40
N GLU A 81 -7.44 6.60 16.82
CA GLU A 81 -8.22 7.68 16.19
C GLU A 81 -8.07 9.01 16.94
N GLN A 82 -7.26 9.07 18.00
CA GLN A 82 -7.22 10.25 18.88
C GLN A 82 -6.59 11.46 18.17
N TYR A 83 -7.28 12.60 18.22
CA TYR A 83 -6.76 13.90 17.81
C TYR A 83 -6.37 14.67 19.05
N GLU A 84 -5.07 14.93 19.19
CA GLU A 84 -4.59 15.95 20.11
C GLU A 84 -4.20 17.18 19.30
N SER A 85 -4.35 18.38 19.87
CA SER A 85 -4.14 19.65 19.17
C SER A 85 -2.75 19.78 18.52
N ASN A 86 -1.75 19.04 19.03
CA ASN A 86 -0.38 19.05 18.52
C ASN A 86 0.02 17.74 17.82
N ASN A 87 -0.85 16.73 17.77
CA ASN A 87 -0.56 15.42 17.16
C ASN A 87 -1.73 15.00 16.27
N VAL A 88 -1.91 15.75 15.17
CA VAL A 88 -2.99 15.50 14.21
C VAL A 88 -2.65 14.35 13.26
N ILE A 89 -3.69 13.75 12.69
CA ILE A 89 -3.55 12.76 11.62
C ILE A 89 -3.38 13.48 10.28
N VAL A 90 -2.33 13.12 9.57
CA VAL A 90 -1.94 13.69 8.28
C VAL A 90 -2.08 12.61 7.22
N SER A 91 -2.74 12.95 6.12
CA SER A 91 -2.99 12.04 4.99
C SER A 91 -2.08 12.37 3.81
N CYS A 92 -1.43 11.36 3.25
CA CYS A 92 -0.58 11.50 2.07
C CYS A 92 -1.44 11.64 0.82
N GLU A 93 -1.28 12.71 0.05
CA GLU A 93 -2.02 12.91 -1.20
C GLU A 93 -1.66 11.90 -2.29
N GLY A 94 -0.46 11.30 -2.24
CA GLY A 94 0.02 10.37 -3.26
C GLY A 94 -0.42 8.91 -3.07
N CYS A 95 -0.70 8.48 -1.84
CA CYS A 95 -1.07 7.09 -1.55
C CYS A 95 -2.14 6.92 -0.46
N ASN A 96 -2.68 8.03 0.03
CA ASN A 96 -3.70 8.09 1.06
C ASN A 96 -3.29 7.36 2.37
N LEU A 97 -1.99 7.38 2.68
CA LEU A 97 -1.48 6.94 3.98
C LEU A 97 -1.87 7.96 5.05
N ALA A 98 -2.62 7.54 6.06
CA ALA A 98 -2.96 8.37 7.21
C ALA A 98 -2.10 8.00 8.42
N VAL A 99 -1.40 8.98 9.00
CA VAL A 99 -0.52 8.79 10.16
C VAL A 99 -0.55 10.01 11.06
N HIS A 100 -0.42 9.81 12.37
CA HIS A 100 -0.12 10.89 13.30
C HIS A 100 1.23 11.55 13.00
N GLN A 101 1.33 12.87 13.21
CA GLN A 101 2.59 13.61 13.08
C GLN A 101 3.72 12.95 13.87
N ASP A 102 3.48 12.69 15.16
CA ASP A 102 4.51 12.12 16.05
C ASP A 102 4.82 10.67 15.69
N CYS A 103 3.82 9.90 15.24
CA CYS A 103 4.04 8.50 14.88
C CYS A 103 4.96 8.36 13.66
N TYR A 104 4.87 9.29 12.69
CA TYR A 104 5.67 9.24 11.46
C TYR A 104 6.90 10.15 11.48
N GLY A 105 7.00 11.03 12.48
CA GLY A 105 8.07 12.02 12.62
C GLY A 105 7.95 13.19 11.65
N ILE A 106 6.74 13.75 11.53
CA ILE A 106 6.47 14.93 10.70
C ILE A 106 6.78 16.18 11.52
N PRO A 107 7.79 16.98 11.18
CA PRO A 107 8.19 18.14 11.99
C PRO A 107 7.22 19.33 11.91
N TYR A 108 6.57 19.49 10.76
CA TYR A 108 5.53 20.48 10.55
C TYR A 108 4.59 19.98 9.45
N VAL A 109 3.29 20.24 9.62
CA VAL A 109 2.30 19.99 8.56
C VAL A 109 2.27 21.20 7.63
N PRO A 110 2.58 21.04 6.34
CA PRO A 110 2.50 22.15 5.40
C PRO A 110 1.04 22.58 5.21
N ASN A 111 0.81 23.85 4.90
CA ASN A 111 -0.53 24.39 4.56
C ASN A 111 -1.10 23.86 3.22
N GLY A 112 -0.41 22.90 2.58
CA GLY A 112 -0.76 22.36 1.27
C GLY A 112 -0.52 20.84 1.24
N GLN A 113 -0.20 20.31 0.06
CA GLN A 113 0.01 18.88 -0.14
C GLN A 113 1.12 18.33 0.77
N TRP A 114 0.80 17.26 1.50
CA TRP A 114 1.78 16.43 2.18
C TRP A 114 1.96 15.09 1.45
N LEU A 115 3.21 14.67 1.29
CA LEU A 115 3.58 13.38 0.70
C LEU A 115 4.43 12.60 1.71
N CYS A 116 4.14 11.30 1.86
CA CYS A 116 4.97 10.43 2.67
C CYS A 116 6.33 10.17 1.99
N ARG A 117 7.32 9.65 2.73
CA ARG A 117 8.67 9.39 2.19
C ARG A 117 8.66 8.49 0.95
N LYS A 118 7.80 7.46 0.92
CA LYS A 118 7.63 6.61 -0.27
C LYS A 118 7.21 7.43 -1.48
N CYS A 119 6.18 8.27 -1.37
CA CYS A 119 5.67 9.04 -2.50
C CYS A 119 6.64 10.13 -2.95
N MET A 120 7.42 10.72 -2.05
CA MET A 120 8.45 11.70 -2.42
C MET A 120 9.61 11.07 -3.20
N VAL A 121 10.04 9.86 -2.83
CA VAL A 121 11.23 9.22 -3.43
C VAL A 121 10.88 8.27 -4.57
N SER A 122 9.75 7.58 -4.49
CA SER A 122 9.32 6.52 -5.40
C SER A 122 7.80 6.61 -5.64
N PRO A 123 7.31 7.66 -6.33
CA PRO A 123 5.88 7.89 -6.54
C PRO A 123 5.22 6.73 -7.29
N GLU A 124 5.82 6.31 -8.41
CA GLU A 124 5.24 5.29 -9.31
C GLU A 124 5.68 3.87 -8.95
N LYS A 125 6.95 3.69 -8.53
CA LYS A 125 7.48 2.35 -8.26
C LYS A 125 7.06 1.85 -6.88
N PRO A 126 6.57 0.61 -6.76
CA PRO A 126 6.29 0.00 -5.46
C PRO A 126 7.60 -0.20 -4.69
N VAL A 127 7.48 -0.18 -3.36
CA VAL A 127 8.59 -0.47 -2.45
C VAL A 127 8.20 -1.63 -1.54
N SER A 128 9.18 -2.44 -1.17
CA SER A 128 8.96 -3.62 -0.33
C SER A 128 9.63 -3.45 1.02
N CYS A 129 8.97 -3.93 2.07
CA CYS A 129 9.51 -3.91 3.42
C CYS A 129 10.56 -5.01 3.57
N LEU A 130 11.74 -4.66 4.09
CA LEU A 130 12.79 -5.63 4.41
C LEU A 130 12.35 -6.64 5.47
N PHE A 131 11.46 -6.25 6.38
CA PHE A 131 11.15 -7.03 7.60
C PHE A 131 9.91 -7.90 7.51
N CYS A 132 9.07 -7.74 6.47
CA CYS A 132 7.83 -8.51 6.34
C CYS A 132 7.35 -8.52 4.89
N PRO A 133 6.46 -9.46 4.50
CA PRO A 133 5.94 -9.58 3.13
C PRO A 133 4.77 -8.62 2.83
N ILE A 134 4.33 -7.81 3.79
CA ILE A 134 3.14 -6.97 3.63
C ILE A 134 3.46 -5.75 2.76
N GLU A 135 2.59 -5.46 1.80
CA GLU A 135 2.67 -4.27 0.94
C GLU A 135 1.85 -3.11 1.52
N GLY A 136 2.14 -1.88 1.06
CA GLY A 136 1.47 -0.66 1.54
C GLY A 136 1.87 -0.27 2.97
N GLY A 137 1.25 0.78 3.52
CA GLY A 137 1.53 1.26 4.89
C GLY A 137 2.64 2.32 5.00
N ALA A 138 3.08 2.61 6.23
CA ALA A 138 4.02 3.68 6.53
C ALA A 138 5.49 3.22 6.39
N PHE A 139 6.17 3.71 5.36
CA PHE A 139 7.56 3.37 5.05
C PHE A 139 8.54 4.49 5.40
N LYS A 140 9.76 4.09 5.78
CA LYS A 140 10.96 4.94 5.86
C LYS A 140 12.14 4.24 5.16
N GLN A 141 13.09 5.04 4.69
CA GLN A 141 14.32 4.50 4.12
C GLN A 141 15.27 4.04 5.23
N THR A 142 15.98 2.96 4.94
CA THR A 142 17.04 2.42 5.80
C THR A 142 18.38 3.10 5.51
N THR A 143 19.36 2.95 6.40
CA THR A 143 20.76 3.37 6.17
C THR A 143 21.44 2.69 4.98
N THR A 144 20.87 1.59 4.46
CA THR A 144 21.36 0.84 3.29
C THR A 144 20.54 1.09 2.02
N ASN A 145 19.78 2.20 1.95
CA ASN A 145 18.91 2.58 0.82
C ASN A 145 17.78 1.60 0.49
N GLN A 146 17.49 0.65 1.38
CA GLN A 146 16.29 -0.19 1.31
C GLN A 146 15.11 0.46 2.05
N TRP A 147 13.97 -0.21 2.08
CA TRP A 147 12.74 0.27 2.70
C TRP A 147 12.30 -0.66 3.84
N GLY A 148 11.78 -0.06 4.90
CA GLY A 148 11.15 -0.79 6.00
C GLY A 148 9.89 -0.08 6.45
N HIS A 149 8.91 -0.85 6.92
CA HIS A 149 7.81 -0.26 7.68
C HIS A 149 8.32 0.33 8.96
N LEU A 150 7.85 1.54 9.29
CA LEU A 150 8.18 2.18 10.55
C LEU A 150 7.66 1.34 11.74
N LEU A 151 6.47 0.74 11.58
CA LEU A 151 5.93 -0.21 12.56
C LEU A 151 6.87 -1.42 12.78
N CYS A 152 7.40 -2.03 11.72
CA CYS A 152 8.34 -3.15 11.88
C CYS A 152 9.60 -2.71 12.63
N ALA A 153 10.16 -1.55 12.25
CA ALA A 153 11.35 -1.00 12.89
C ALA A 153 11.15 -0.72 14.39
N MET A 154 9.97 -0.24 14.79
CA MET A 154 9.66 0.04 16.20
C MET A 154 9.53 -1.22 17.07
N TRP A 155 9.18 -2.36 16.48
CA TRP A 155 8.84 -3.58 17.22
C TRP A 155 9.92 -4.66 17.16
N ILE A 156 10.86 -4.57 16.22
CA ILE A 156 12.04 -5.43 16.19
C ILE A 156 13.08 -4.83 17.15
N PRO A 157 13.42 -5.49 18.27
CA PRO A 157 14.18 -4.87 19.35
C PRO A 157 15.57 -4.36 18.96
N GLU A 158 16.20 -4.97 17.95
CA GLU A 158 17.55 -4.63 17.52
C GLU A 158 17.59 -3.53 16.44
N VAL A 159 16.41 -3.13 15.93
CA VAL A 159 16.28 -2.04 14.95
C VAL A 159 16.14 -0.72 15.70
N CYS A 160 16.82 0.31 15.17
CA CYS A 160 16.81 1.65 15.73
C CYS A 160 16.32 2.66 14.69
N LEU A 161 15.99 3.87 15.14
CA LEU A 161 15.75 5.02 14.29
C LEU A 161 16.88 6.02 14.50
N GLY A 162 17.57 6.43 13.43
CA GLY A 162 18.72 7.32 13.51
C GLY A 162 18.38 8.68 14.13
N ASN A 163 17.14 9.14 13.94
CA ASN A 163 16.58 10.27 14.64
C ASN A 163 15.17 9.90 15.14
N SER A 164 14.94 10.02 16.44
CA SER A 164 13.65 9.70 17.08
C SER A 164 12.59 10.78 16.92
N VAL A 165 12.95 11.99 16.51
CA VAL A 165 12.01 13.08 16.19
C VAL A 165 11.50 12.93 14.76
N TYR A 166 12.41 12.78 13.80
CA TYR A 166 12.03 12.57 12.40
C TYR A 166 11.66 11.12 12.11
N MET A 167 11.84 10.20 13.06
CA MET A 167 11.58 8.77 12.92
C MET A 167 12.28 8.16 11.69
N GLU A 168 13.51 8.59 11.39
CA GLU A 168 14.29 8.14 10.23
C GLU A 168 15.79 8.49 10.37
N PRO A 169 16.69 7.85 9.59
CA PRO A 169 16.45 6.62 8.82
C PRO A 169 16.26 5.41 9.74
N ILE A 170 15.76 4.31 9.18
CA ILE A 170 15.77 3.01 9.88
C ILE A 170 17.22 2.49 9.89
N ASP A 171 17.70 2.12 11.07
CA ASP A 171 19.08 1.66 11.28
C ASP A 171 19.14 0.42 12.19
N GLY A 172 20.33 -0.10 12.48
CA GLY A 172 20.51 -1.27 13.36
C GLY A 172 20.18 -2.60 12.69
N ILE A 173 19.97 -2.63 11.37
CA ILE A 173 19.63 -3.85 10.62
C ILE A 173 20.72 -4.93 10.79
N GLY A 174 21.99 -4.52 10.84
CA GLY A 174 23.12 -5.42 11.07
C GLY A 174 23.14 -6.08 12.44
N ASN A 175 22.42 -5.52 13.42
CA ASN A 175 22.34 -6.04 14.79
C ASN A 175 21.26 -7.13 14.93
N ILE A 176 20.38 -7.29 13.93
CA ILE A 176 19.30 -8.27 13.97
C ILE A 176 19.89 -9.69 13.94
N PRO A 177 19.65 -10.53 14.97
CA PRO A 177 20.17 -11.89 15.00
C PRO A 177 19.72 -12.71 13.79
N LYS A 178 20.65 -13.47 13.19
CA LYS A 178 20.37 -14.36 12.04
C LYS A 178 19.20 -15.33 12.30
N SER A 179 18.90 -15.64 13.56
CA SER A 179 17.76 -16.49 13.94
C SER A 179 16.42 -15.87 13.57
N ARG A 180 16.23 -14.55 13.74
CA ARG A 180 14.96 -13.87 13.44
C ARG A 180 14.55 -13.98 11.98
N TRP A 181 15.52 -13.92 11.08
CA TRP A 181 15.35 -14.09 9.64
C TRP A 181 15.03 -15.54 9.22
N LYS A 182 15.27 -16.51 10.10
CA LYS A 182 15.03 -17.93 9.82
C LYS A 182 13.68 -18.42 10.34
N LEU A 183 13.06 -17.67 11.26
CA LEU A 183 11.76 -17.98 11.84
C LEU A 183 10.67 -18.01 10.76
N THR A 184 9.65 -18.82 10.99
CA THR A 184 8.45 -18.88 10.14
C THR A 184 7.31 -18.18 10.85
N CYS A 185 6.72 -17.17 10.22
CA CYS A 185 5.56 -16.50 10.76
C CYS A 185 4.38 -17.47 10.82
N TYR A 186 3.78 -17.69 12.00
CA TYR A 186 2.68 -18.65 12.13
C TYR A 186 1.37 -18.18 11.46
N ILE A 187 1.26 -16.88 11.16
CA ILE A 187 0.08 -16.26 10.53
C ILE A 187 0.15 -16.44 9.01
N CYS A 188 1.19 -15.91 8.36
CA CYS A 188 1.32 -16.00 6.89
C CYS A 188 2.05 -17.26 6.40
N ARG A 189 2.62 -18.07 7.29
CA ARG A 189 3.38 -19.30 6.99
C ARG A 189 4.63 -19.08 6.12
N GLN A 190 5.16 -17.86 6.08
CA GLN A 190 6.36 -17.51 5.31
C GLN A 190 7.58 -17.29 6.21
N ARG A 191 8.78 -17.48 5.63
CA ARG A 191 10.10 -17.24 6.24
C ARG A 191 10.77 -15.95 5.75
N GLN A 192 10.00 -15.06 5.13
CA GLN A 192 10.50 -13.82 4.54
C GLN A 192 10.46 -12.67 5.55
N GLY A 193 11.62 -12.04 5.80
CA GLY A 193 11.73 -10.91 6.73
C GLY A 193 12.16 -11.32 8.12
N ALA A 194 11.99 -10.44 9.10
CA ALA A 194 12.45 -10.66 10.48
C ALA A 194 11.24 -10.81 11.41
N CYS A 195 11.05 -12.01 11.97
CA CYS A 195 9.98 -12.25 12.93
C CYS A 195 10.37 -11.79 14.35
N ILE A 196 9.33 -11.39 15.10
CA ILE A 196 9.35 -11.30 16.55
C ILE A 196 8.66 -12.54 17.15
N GLN A 197 8.79 -12.72 18.45
CA GLN A 197 8.19 -13.85 19.17
C GLN A 197 7.27 -13.34 20.28
N CYS A 198 6.36 -14.22 20.72
CA CYS A 198 5.49 -13.96 21.86
C CYS A 198 6.31 -13.55 23.10
N ASP A 199 5.82 -12.55 23.86
CA ASP A 199 6.50 -12.06 25.06
C ASP A 199 6.43 -13.06 26.23
N ASN A 200 5.52 -14.05 26.17
CA ASN A 200 5.51 -15.15 27.12
C ASN A 200 6.80 -15.99 26.99
N LYS A 201 7.61 -16.03 28.05
CA LYS A 201 8.91 -16.73 28.12
C LYS A 201 8.86 -18.23 27.74
N HIS A 202 7.69 -18.86 27.82
CA HIS A 202 7.48 -20.27 27.47
C HIS A 202 6.84 -20.47 26.09
N CYS A 203 6.63 -19.41 25.32
CA CYS A 203 6.02 -19.45 24.00
C CYS A 203 7.03 -19.04 22.93
N PHE A 204 7.29 -19.93 21.98
CA PHE A 204 8.23 -19.68 20.87
C PHE A 204 7.54 -19.27 19.57
N THR A 205 6.22 -19.07 19.60
CA THR A 205 5.43 -18.67 18.44
C THR A 205 5.98 -17.38 17.84
N ALA A 206 6.33 -17.42 16.56
CA ALA A 206 6.95 -16.33 15.82
C ALA A 206 6.02 -15.75 14.78
N PHE A 207 6.07 -14.45 14.58
CA PHE A 207 5.24 -13.73 13.63
C PHE A 207 5.89 -12.42 13.17
N HIS A 208 5.52 -11.95 11.98
CA HIS A 208 5.84 -10.58 11.57
C HIS A 208 5.01 -9.59 12.37
N VAL A 209 5.58 -8.41 12.62
CA VAL A 209 4.93 -7.32 13.35
C VAL A 209 3.62 -6.91 12.66
N THR A 210 3.65 -6.73 11.35
CA THR A 210 2.47 -6.38 10.55
C THR A 210 1.42 -7.50 10.52
N CYS A 211 1.84 -8.77 10.47
CA CYS A 211 0.93 -9.90 10.59
C CYS A 211 0.23 -9.94 11.95
N ALA A 212 0.98 -9.72 13.04
CA ALA A 212 0.39 -9.66 14.39
C ALA A 212 -0.64 -8.55 14.52
N ARG A 213 -0.34 -7.37 13.96
CA ARG A 213 -1.27 -6.24 13.94
C ARG A 213 -2.54 -6.56 13.14
N TRP A 214 -2.40 -7.15 11.96
CA TRP A 214 -3.55 -7.55 11.14
C TRP A 214 -4.43 -8.60 11.83
N ALA A 215 -3.79 -9.59 12.48
CA ALA A 215 -4.47 -10.60 13.27
C ALA A 215 -4.99 -10.09 14.63
N ARG A 216 -4.83 -8.79 14.92
CA ARG A 216 -5.25 -8.13 16.17
C ARG A 216 -4.72 -8.83 17.42
N LEU A 217 -3.48 -9.31 17.37
CA LEU A 217 -2.81 -9.81 18.57
C LEU A 217 -2.63 -8.66 19.56
N TYR A 218 -2.61 -9.01 20.85
CA TYR A 218 -2.32 -8.02 21.88
C TYR A 218 -0.88 -7.52 21.75
N MET A 219 -0.75 -6.22 21.48
CA MET A 219 0.52 -5.54 21.23
C MET A 219 0.61 -4.32 22.16
N LYS A 220 1.41 -4.42 23.22
CA LYS A 220 1.72 -3.30 24.11
C LYS A 220 3.20 -2.89 23.97
N THR A 221 3.45 -1.62 23.66
CA THR A 221 4.80 -1.04 23.69
C THR A 221 5.32 -1.03 25.12
N LYS A 222 6.60 -1.36 25.32
CA LYS A 222 7.25 -1.32 26.65
C LYS A 222 7.46 0.11 27.12
#